data_AF-A0A366BXA1-F1
#
_entry.id   AF-A0A366BXA1-F1
#
_cell.length_a   1.000
_cell.length_b   1.000
_cell.length_c   1.000
_cell.angle_alpha   90.00
_cell.angle_beta   90.00
_cell.angle_gamma   90.00
#
_symmetry.space_group_name_H-M   'P 1'
#
loop_
_entity.id
_entity.type
_entity.pdbx_description
1 polymer ?
#
loop_
_entity_poly.entity_id
_entity_poly.type
_entity_poly.pdbx_seq_one_letter_code
_entity_poly.pdbx_strand_id
1 'polypeptide(L)'
;MAEINHYAVKSPKAFVVKRARGLPNRTDRAVDLGHWVERNFNTVEDRSIAAMAPATAAVRARLTALPGLAALQEATLDWHRAEAARQIATPERHAFCSQLVLAGGSRALPPDRAAAMYALYPRGAGEALSRWPPVPRSCPSR
;
A
#
# COMPACT_ATOMS: atom_id res chain seq x y z
N MET A 1 -17.68 1.79 19.40
CA MET A 1 -16.87 1.08 18.39
C MET A 1 -15.81 2.06 17.91
N ALA A 2 -14.55 1.65 17.74
CA ALA A 2 -13.47 2.53 17.29
C ALA A 2 -13.03 2.12 15.88
N GLU A 3 -12.85 3.09 15.00
CA GLU A 3 -12.33 2.86 13.65
C GLU A 3 -10.81 3.09 13.61
N ILE A 4 -10.08 2.14 13.02
CA ILE A 4 -8.62 2.23 12.87
C ILE A 4 -8.32 2.36 11.38
N ASN A 5 -7.96 3.58 10.97
CA ASN A 5 -7.51 3.86 9.62
C ASN A 5 -6.02 3.47 9.48
N HIS A 6 -5.76 2.36 8.79
CA HIS A 6 -4.42 1.80 8.66
C HIS A 6 -3.75 2.22 7.35
N TYR A 7 -2.80 3.15 7.45
CA TYR A 7 -2.08 3.74 6.31
C TYR A 7 -0.74 3.04 6.01
N ALA A 8 -0.72 1.71 5.94
CA ALA A 8 0.54 0.98 5.74
C ALA A 8 1.15 1.13 4.34
N VAL A 9 0.32 1.44 3.35
CA VAL A 9 0.72 1.69 1.97
C VAL A 9 0.37 3.13 1.60
N LYS A 10 1.27 3.76 0.85
CA LYS A 10 1.14 5.15 0.35
C LYS A 10 1.04 5.10 -1.18
N SER A 11 1.46 6.15 -1.87
CA SER A 11 1.67 6.10 -3.32
C SER A 11 2.73 5.06 -3.71
N PRO A 12 2.69 4.53 -4.95
CA PRO A 12 3.70 3.61 -5.46
C PRO A 12 5.14 4.12 -5.27
N LYS A 13 5.39 5.40 -5.59
CA LYS A 13 6.71 6.04 -5.43
C LYS A 13 7.18 6.04 -3.96
N ALA A 14 6.29 6.40 -3.03
CA ALA A 14 6.62 6.36 -1.60
C ALA A 14 6.82 4.93 -1.08
N PHE A 15 6.16 3.94 -1.68
CA PHE A 15 6.35 2.53 -1.33
C PHE A 15 7.69 1.99 -1.82
N VAL A 16 8.18 2.44 -2.98
CA VAL A 16 9.56 2.15 -3.44
C VAL A 16 10.60 2.68 -2.43
N VAL A 17 10.44 3.91 -1.93
CA VAL A 17 11.32 4.47 -0.89
C VAL A 17 11.21 3.68 0.42
N LYS A 18 10.00 3.29 0.83
CA LYS A 18 9.78 2.41 1.99
C LYS A 18 10.55 1.09 1.84
N ARG A 19 10.49 0.47 0.66
CA ARG A 19 11.21 -0.77 0.37
C ARG A 19 12.72 -0.57 0.47
N ALA A 20 13.24 0.53 -0.07
CA ALA A 20 14.67 0.84 0.00
C ALA A 20 15.17 1.01 1.45
N ARG A 21 14.37 1.63 2.32
CA ARG A 21 14.68 1.80 3.74
C ARG A 21 14.56 0.50 4.55
N GLY A 22 13.69 -0.42 4.13
CA GLY A 22 13.38 -1.64 4.86
C GLY A 22 12.45 -1.42 6.07
N LEU A 23 12.26 -2.49 6.86
CA LEU A 23 11.45 -2.46 8.08
C LEU A 23 12.34 -2.21 9.31
N PRO A 24 11.93 -1.32 10.24
CA PRO A 24 12.76 -0.96 11.40
C PRO A 24 13.16 -2.15 12.29
N ASN A 25 12.28 -3.14 12.41
CA ASN A 25 12.41 -4.23 13.40
C ASN A 25 12.64 -5.61 12.75
N ARG A 26 12.65 -5.70 11.41
CA ARG A 26 12.80 -6.96 10.65
C ARG A 26 13.51 -6.70 9.34
N THR A 27 14.84 -6.70 9.38
CA THR A 27 15.69 -6.44 8.21
C THR A 27 15.67 -7.59 7.20
N ASP A 28 15.30 -8.80 7.63
CA ASP A 28 15.18 -10.03 6.84
C ASP A 28 13.90 -10.08 5.98
N ARG A 29 12.82 -9.40 6.41
CA ARG A 29 11.55 -9.41 5.69
C ARG A 29 11.52 -8.36 4.58
N ALA A 30 11.43 -8.85 3.34
CA ALA A 30 11.25 -7.99 2.18
C ALA A 30 9.92 -7.20 2.23
N VAL A 31 9.97 -5.94 1.79
CA VAL A 31 8.78 -5.14 1.49
C VAL A 31 8.46 -5.33 0.01
N ASP A 32 7.68 -6.36 -0.30
CA ASP A 32 7.40 -6.84 -1.66
C ASP A 32 5.98 -6.51 -2.14
N LEU A 33 5.59 -7.10 -3.28
CA LEU A 33 4.25 -6.92 -3.84
C LEU A 33 3.17 -7.58 -2.97
N GLY A 34 3.48 -8.69 -2.30
CA GLY A 34 2.56 -9.33 -1.35
C GLY A 34 2.20 -8.37 -0.21
N HIS A 35 3.19 -7.67 0.35
CA HIS A 35 2.96 -6.65 1.36
C HIS A 35 2.06 -5.51 0.88
N TRP A 36 2.17 -5.12 -0.40
CA TRP A 36 1.28 -4.13 -1.00
C TRP A 36 -0.16 -4.66 -1.10
N VAL A 37 -0.33 -5.85 -1.67
CA VAL A 37 -1.65 -6.44 -1.92
C VAL A 37 -2.41 -6.71 -0.62
N GLU A 38 -1.72 -7.23 0.40
CA GLU A 38 -2.31 -7.53 1.70
C GLU A 38 -2.67 -6.27 2.53
N ARG A 39 -2.35 -5.06 2.05
CA ARG A 39 -2.54 -3.83 2.82
C ARG A 39 -3.17 -2.68 2.05
N ASN A 40 -3.34 -2.80 0.73
CA ASN A 40 -3.92 -1.74 -0.10
C ASN A 40 -5.44 -1.90 -0.30
N PHE A 41 -6.21 -2.06 0.78
CA PHE A 41 -7.68 -2.23 0.73
C PHE A 41 -8.43 -0.89 0.70
N ASN A 42 -7.90 0.11 -0.01
CA ASN A 42 -8.50 1.44 -0.15
C ASN A 42 -9.74 1.40 -1.10
N THR A 43 -10.70 0.52 -0.83
CA THR A 43 -11.87 0.25 -1.68
C THR A 43 -13.11 1.04 -1.29
N VAL A 44 -13.09 1.68 -0.12
CA VAL A 44 -14.19 2.49 0.40
C VAL A 44 -13.64 3.90 0.63
N GLU A 45 -14.33 4.90 0.07
CA GLU A 45 -14.04 6.30 0.37
C GLU A 45 -14.69 6.65 1.72
N ASP A 46 -13.89 7.14 2.66
CA ASP A 46 -14.37 7.71 3.92
C ASP A 46 -13.96 9.18 4.01
N ARG A 47 -14.94 10.05 4.21
CA ARG A 47 -14.78 11.51 4.34
C ARG A 47 -15.08 12.01 5.76
N SER A 48 -15.36 11.13 6.71
CA SER A 48 -15.67 11.45 8.10
C SER A 48 -14.60 12.37 8.73
N ILE A 49 -13.33 12.10 8.43
CA ILE A 49 -12.18 12.88 8.92
C ILE A 49 -12.12 14.31 8.35
N ALA A 50 -12.83 14.61 7.26
CA ALA A 50 -12.81 15.95 6.64
C ALA A 50 -13.33 17.03 7.59
N ALA A 51 -14.18 16.69 8.56
CA ALA A 51 -14.61 17.61 9.62
C ALA A 51 -13.44 18.17 10.45
N MET A 52 -12.32 17.45 10.54
CA MET A 52 -11.11 17.86 11.26
C MET A 52 -10.20 18.79 10.44
N ALA A 53 -10.48 18.97 9.15
CA ALA A 53 -9.61 19.71 8.23
C ALA A 53 -9.36 21.16 8.65
N PRO A 54 -10.37 21.96 9.09
CA PRO A 54 -10.14 23.34 9.53
C PRO A 54 -9.19 23.43 10.74
N ALA A 55 -9.41 22.59 11.76
CA ALA A 55 -8.57 22.57 12.96
C ALA A 55 -7.14 22.11 12.63
N THR A 56 -7.00 21.10 11.76
CA THR A 56 -5.70 20.62 11.28
C THR A 56 -4.95 21.69 10.50
N ALA A 57 -5.64 22.44 9.63
CA ALA A 57 -5.05 23.53 8.87
C ALA A 57 -4.54 24.66 9.79
N ALA A 58 -5.32 25.03 10.81
CA ALA A 58 -4.91 26.03 11.80
C ALA A 58 -3.64 25.62 12.57
N VAL A 59 -3.59 24.37 13.05
CA VAL A 59 -2.40 23.84 13.74
C VAL A 59 -1.20 23.75 12.80
N ARG A 60 -1.41 23.28 11.56
CA ARG A 60 -0.36 23.21 10.55
C ARG A 60 0.23 24.59 10.27
N ALA A 61 -0.61 25.61 10.09
CA ALA A 61 -0.16 26.99 9.87
C ALA A 61 0.70 27.49 11.04
N ARG A 62 0.27 27.22 12.29
CA ARG A 62 1.04 27.57 13.48
C ARG A 62 2.41 26.89 13.52
N LEU A 63 2.48 25.60 13.18
CA LEU A 63 3.74 24.87 13.14
C LEU A 63 4.65 25.39 12.02
N THR A 64 4.13 25.55 10.80
CA THR A 64 4.89 26.03 9.65
C THR A 64 5.46 27.44 9.87
N ALA A 65 4.81 28.27 10.69
CA ALA A 65 5.31 29.60 11.07
C ALA A 65 6.53 29.56 12.01
N LEU A 66 6.89 28.40 12.58
CA LEU A 66 8.10 28.28 13.39
C LEU A 66 9.35 28.56 12.52
N PRO A 67 10.30 29.37 13.00
CA PRO A 67 11.50 29.70 12.25
C PRO A 67 12.22 28.46 11.71
N GLY A 68 12.48 28.44 10.40
CA GLY A 68 13.19 27.36 9.72
C GLY A 68 12.35 26.11 9.39
N LEU A 69 11.16 25.91 9.98
CA LEU A 69 10.40 24.68 9.74
C LEU A 69 9.92 24.55 8.30
N ALA A 70 9.48 25.65 7.67
CA ALA A 70 9.05 25.63 6.27
C ALA A 70 10.19 25.18 5.34
N ALA A 71 11.41 25.68 5.55
CA ALA A 71 12.58 25.29 4.76
C ALA A 71 12.94 23.81 4.96
N LEU A 72 12.90 23.33 6.22
CA LEU A 72 13.13 21.90 6.52
C LEU A 72 12.07 21.00 5.90
N GLN A 73 10.81 21.43 5.86
CA GLN A 73 9.73 20.70 5.21
C GLN A 73 10.01 20.56 3.71
N GLU A 74 10.32 21.65 3.01
CA GLU A 74 10.62 21.61 1.57
C GLU A 74 11.86 20.76 1.28
N ALA A 75 12.94 20.93 2.05
CA ALA A 75 14.14 20.09 1.92
C ALA A 75 13.83 18.59 2.10
N THR A 76 12.94 18.24 3.04
CA THR A 76 12.51 16.86 3.25
C THR A 76 11.69 16.32 2.06
N LEU A 77 10.79 17.14 1.52
CA LEU A 77 9.99 16.77 0.35
C LEU A 77 10.86 16.57 -0.89
N ASP A 78 11.82 17.46 -1.12
CA ASP A 78 12.76 17.38 -2.23
C ASP A 78 13.67 16.17 -2.13
N TRP A 79 14.23 15.92 -0.94
CA TRP A 79 14.99 14.70 -0.67
C TRP A 79 14.16 13.45 -0.99
N HIS A 80 12.90 13.39 -0.53
CA HIS A 80 12.04 12.21 -0.76
C HIS A 80 11.71 12.03 -2.25
N ARG A 81 11.46 13.12 -2.99
CA ARG A 81 11.24 13.09 -4.45
C ARG A 81 12.49 12.59 -5.18
N ALA A 82 13.65 13.12 -4.81
CA ALA A 82 14.93 12.74 -5.40
C ALA A 82 15.26 11.27 -5.11
N GLU A 83 15.06 10.79 -3.88
CA GLU A 83 15.27 9.39 -3.51
C GLU A 83 14.34 8.45 -4.27
N ALA A 84 13.06 8.82 -4.41
CA ALA A 84 12.13 8.04 -5.23
C ALA A 84 12.59 7.96 -6.70
N ALA A 85 13.02 9.08 -7.28
CA ALA A 85 13.54 9.12 -8.64
C ALA A 85 14.80 8.26 -8.80
N ARG A 86 15.75 8.38 -7.86
CA ARG A 86 16.99 7.60 -7.83
C ARG A 86 16.72 6.10 -7.76
N GLN A 87 15.79 5.67 -6.90
CA GLN A 87 15.40 4.28 -6.81
C GLN A 87 14.79 3.81 -8.13
N ILE A 88 13.80 4.52 -8.66
CA ILE A 88 13.07 4.13 -9.89
C ILE A 88 13.99 4.09 -11.12
N ALA A 89 15.12 4.80 -11.13
CA ALA A 89 16.07 4.78 -12.23
C ALA A 89 16.72 3.40 -12.49
N THR A 90 16.67 2.46 -11.54
CA THR A 90 17.17 1.09 -11.79
C THR A 90 16.09 0.20 -12.43
N PRO A 91 16.46 -0.73 -13.35
CA PRO A 91 15.48 -1.59 -14.01
C PRO A 91 14.60 -2.40 -13.04
N GLU A 92 15.19 -2.94 -11.98
CA GLU A 92 14.47 -3.71 -10.94
C GLU A 92 13.40 -2.86 -10.23
N ARG A 93 13.77 -1.65 -9.81
CA ARG A 93 12.88 -0.75 -9.08
C ARG A 93 11.84 -0.11 -10.00
N HIS A 94 12.18 0.17 -11.25
CA HIS A 94 11.23 0.58 -12.26
C HIS A 94 10.15 -0.51 -12.46
N ALA A 95 10.58 -1.76 -12.69
CA ALA A 95 9.67 -2.89 -12.85
C ALA A 95 8.77 -3.07 -11.62
N PHE A 96 9.33 -2.98 -10.42
CA PHE A 96 8.56 -3.05 -9.19
C PHE A 96 7.55 -1.89 -9.07
N CYS A 97 7.95 -0.65 -9.34
CA CYS A 97 7.04 0.49 -9.31
C CYS A 97 5.87 0.30 -10.30
N SER A 98 6.16 -0.21 -11.50
CA SER A 98 5.14 -0.54 -12.50
C SER A 98 4.19 -1.63 -12.01
N GLN A 99 4.69 -2.67 -11.34
CA GLN A 99 3.85 -3.71 -10.72
C GLN A 99 2.91 -3.13 -9.66
N LEU A 100 3.38 -2.18 -8.83
CA LEU A 100 2.52 -1.52 -7.83
C LEU A 100 1.39 -0.72 -8.50
N VAL A 101 1.70 0.00 -9.58
CA VAL A 101 0.70 0.76 -10.36
C VAL A 101 -0.31 -0.18 -11.00
N LEU A 102 0.16 -1.27 -11.61
CA LEU A 102 -0.70 -2.29 -12.25
C LEU A 102 -1.58 -3.02 -11.22
N ALA A 103 -1.02 -3.36 -10.06
CA ALA A 103 -1.76 -4.02 -8.99
C ALA A 103 -2.87 -3.12 -8.43
N GLY A 104 -2.68 -1.79 -8.47
CA GLY A 104 -3.65 -0.83 -7.96
C GLY A 104 -4.05 -1.14 -6.51
N GLY A 105 -5.34 -0.97 -6.20
CA GLY A 105 -5.96 -1.38 -4.94
C GLY A 105 -6.28 -2.87 -4.90
N SER A 106 -6.26 -3.44 -3.70
CA SER A 106 -6.66 -4.81 -3.43
C SER A 106 -8.07 -4.88 -2.89
N ARG A 107 -8.74 -6.01 -3.13
CA ARG A 107 -10.10 -6.26 -2.68
C ARG A 107 -10.08 -7.35 -1.61
N ALA A 108 -10.77 -7.12 -0.50
CA ALA A 108 -11.00 -8.16 0.47
C ALA A 108 -11.75 -9.31 -0.19
N LEU A 109 -11.33 -10.54 0.10
CA LEU A 109 -12.06 -11.71 -0.38
C LEU A 109 -13.43 -11.74 0.29
N PRO A 110 -14.52 -11.99 -0.48
CA PRO A 110 -15.81 -12.34 0.09
C PRO A 110 -15.68 -13.48 1.11
N PRO A 111 -16.47 -13.48 2.20
CA PRO A 111 -16.30 -14.46 3.30
C PRO A 111 -16.36 -15.92 2.85
N ASP A 112 -17.21 -16.25 1.88
CA ASP A 112 -17.34 -17.57 1.27
C ASP A 112 -16.05 -17.99 0.55
N ARG A 113 -15.44 -17.08 -0.23
CA ARG A 113 -14.18 -17.33 -0.92
C ARG A 113 -13.00 -17.40 0.04
N ALA A 114 -12.98 -16.56 1.07
CA ALA A 114 -11.98 -16.64 2.13
C ALA A 114 -12.06 -18.00 2.84
N ALA A 115 -13.26 -18.44 3.22
CA ALA A 115 -13.49 -19.75 3.83
C ALA A 115 -13.07 -20.90 2.91
N ALA A 116 -13.40 -20.83 1.62
CA ALA A 116 -12.96 -21.82 0.64
C ALA A 116 -11.42 -21.87 0.52
N MET A 117 -10.75 -20.72 0.48
CA MET A 117 -9.29 -20.65 0.45
C MET A 117 -8.66 -21.26 1.72
N TYR A 118 -9.25 -20.99 2.90
CA TYR A 118 -8.79 -21.61 4.15
C TYR A 118 -9.04 -23.12 4.18
N ALA A 119 -10.12 -23.61 3.57
CA ALA A 119 -10.39 -25.03 3.47
C ALA A 119 -9.39 -25.77 2.55
N LEU A 120 -8.78 -25.07 1.58
CA LEU A 120 -7.71 -25.62 0.73
C LEU A 120 -6.38 -25.75 1.47
N TYR A 121 -6.17 -25.03 2.58
CA TYR A 121 -4.96 -25.19 3.37
C TYR A 121 -5.01 -26.56 4.07
N PRO A 122 -4.17 -27.53 3.68
CA PRO A 122 -4.26 -28.87 4.25
C PRO A 122 -3.92 -28.79 5.73
N ARG A 123 -4.93 -28.98 6.59
CA ARG A 123 -4.73 -29.11 8.04
C ARG A 123 -4.20 -30.52 8.36
N GLY A 124 -3.08 -30.88 7.77
CA GLY A 124 -2.59 -32.27 7.79
C GLY A 124 -3.49 -33.23 7.00
N ALA A 125 -2.85 -34.15 6.29
CA ALA A 125 -3.43 -35.18 5.41
C ALA A 125 -4.02 -34.70 4.05
N GLY A 126 -3.76 -35.53 3.04
CA GLY A 126 -3.83 -35.20 1.62
C GLY A 126 -5.22 -35.18 0.97
N GLU A 127 -5.18 -34.90 -0.33
CA GLU A 127 -6.29 -34.84 -1.29
C GLU A 127 -7.35 -33.74 -1.09
N ALA A 128 -7.12 -32.56 -1.69
CA ALA A 128 -8.20 -31.67 -2.12
C ALA A 128 -7.74 -30.66 -3.19
N LEU A 129 -7.24 -31.14 -4.34
CA LEU A 129 -6.89 -30.29 -5.50
C LEU A 129 -7.86 -30.51 -6.69
N SER A 130 -9.17 -30.45 -6.48
CA SER A 130 -10.14 -30.66 -7.58
C SER A 130 -11.35 -29.73 -7.61
N ARG A 131 -11.41 -28.65 -6.82
CA ARG A 131 -12.58 -27.74 -6.79
C ARG A 131 -12.20 -26.26 -6.86
N TRP A 132 -11.43 -25.87 -7.87
CA TRP A 132 -11.26 -24.44 -8.20
C TRP A 132 -12.20 -24.06 -9.37
N PRO A 133 -13.07 -23.04 -9.23
CA PRO A 133 -13.88 -22.57 -10.34
C PRO A 133 -13.00 -21.88 -11.40
N PRO A 134 -13.25 -22.08 -12.71
CA PRO A 134 -12.41 -21.51 -13.76
C PRO A 134 -12.38 -19.98 -13.66
N VAL A 135 -11.20 -19.40 -13.93
CA VAL A 135 -11.02 -17.95 -14.07
C VAL A 135 -11.96 -17.46 -15.18
N PRO A 136 -12.85 -16.48 -14.92
CA PRO A 136 -13.76 -15.99 -15.95
C PRO A 136 -12.96 -15.38 -17.11
N ARG A 137 -13.11 -15.95 -18.30
CA ARG A 137 -12.53 -15.41 -19.54
C ARG A 137 -13.37 -14.24 -20.02
N SER A 138 -13.17 -13.05 -19.44
CA SER A 138 -13.60 -11.81 -20.10
C SER A 138 -12.37 -11.19 -20.76
N CYS A 139 -12.08 -11.65 -21.98
CA CYS A 139 -11.28 -10.88 -22.92
C CYS A 139 -12.27 -10.00 -23.71
N PRO A 140 -12.33 -8.67 -23.53
CA PRO A 140 -13.11 -7.84 -24.42
C PRO A 140 -12.44 -7.86 -25.80
N SER A 141 -13.15 -8.41 -26.78
CA SER A 141 -12.76 -8.33 -28.20
C SER A 141 -12.60 -6.86 -28.60
N ARG A 142 -11.45 -6.52 -29.18
CA ARG A 142 -11.34 -5.39 -30.12
C ARG A 142 -11.69 -5.87 -31.51
#